data_AF-A0AAU7NS30-F1
#
_entry.id   AF-A0AAU7NS30-F1
#
_cell.length_a   1.000
_cell.length_b   1.000
_cell.length_c   1.000
_cell.angle_alpha   90.00
_cell.angle_beta   90.00
_cell.angle_gamma   90.00
#
_symmetry.space_group_name_H-M   'P 1'
#
loop_
_entity.id
_entity.type
_entity.pdbx_description
1 polymer ?
#
loop_
_entity_poly.entity_id
_entity_poly.type
_entity_poly.pdbx_seq_one_letter_code
_entity_poly.pdbx_strand_id
1 'polypeptide(L)'
;MNPRMLEKIKLEHEAARLFMRLYEQRFGIEMRHIWHNEPKKPDVSCYLDGERLDLEIAHFYGSEEEAQLIQGREVTIRKLETLHRLINVPVDHRLLNALNTILANKAEKSYHSERVWLVLQNANPLWSRSDLEANLHQVTLPGAHPFEEIWFVGDMERSSDILRLFP
;
A
#
# COMPACT_ATOMS: atom_id res chain seq x y z
N MET A 1 7.81 -23.79 3.82
CA MET A 1 7.16 -22.56 3.32
C MET A 1 7.44 -22.40 1.84
N ASN A 2 6.44 -22.00 1.06
CA ASN A 2 6.56 -21.74 -0.38
C ASN A 2 7.45 -20.50 -0.62
N PRO A 3 8.44 -20.52 -1.53
CA PRO A 3 9.31 -19.37 -1.83
C PRO A 3 8.57 -18.06 -2.10
N ARG A 4 7.41 -18.12 -2.80
CA ARG A 4 6.57 -16.94 -3.06
C ARG A 4 5.97 -16.31 -1.81
N MET A 5 5.68 -17.13 -0.79
CA MET A 5 5.16 -16.64 0.48
C MET A 5 6.25 -15.89 1.25
N LEU A 6 7.48 -16.41 1.23
CA LEU A 6 8.62 -15.74 1.85
C LEU A 6 8.96 -14.41 1.17
N GLU A 7 8.87 -14.35 -0.16
CA GLU A 7 9.08 -13.11 -0.92
C GLU A 7 8.03 -12.05 -0.57
N LYS A 8 6.75 -12.45 -0.52
CA LYS A 8 5.66 -11.58 -0.11
C LYS A 8 5.87 -11.01 1.31
N ILE A 9 6.21 -11.86 2.27
CA ILE A 9 6.46 -11.45 3.66
C ILE A 9 7.62 -10.45 3.73
N LYS A 10 8.69 -10.67 2.95
CA LYS A 10 9.82 -9.74 2.89
C LYS A 10 9.40 -8.36 2.39
N LEU A 11 8.64 -8.30 1.29
CA LEU A 11 8.14 -7.05 0.73
C LEU A 11 7.25 -6.31 1.75
N GLU A 12 6.33 -7.01 2.41
CA GLU A 12 5.47 -6.44 3.45
C GLU A 12 6.29 -5.88 4.62
N HIS A 13 7.31 -6.62 5.07
CA HIS A 13 8.20 -6.16 6.13
C HIS A 13 9.07 -4.96 5.72
N GLU A 14 9.53 -4.90 4.48
CA GLU A 14 10.32 -3.78 3.96
C GLU A 14 9.48 -2.50 3.88
N ALA A 15 8.25 -2.60 3.37
CA ALA A 15 7.30 -1.51 3.35
C ALA A 15 6.97 -1.01 4.77
N ALA A 16 6.66 -1.93 5.70
CA ALA A 16 6.38 -1.59 7.09
C ALA A 16 7.57 -0.88 7.76
N ARG A 17 8.80 -1.39 7.58
CA ARG A 17 10.02 -0.76 8.10
C ARG A 17 10.27 0.62 7.55
N LEU A 18 10.00 0.82 6.26
CA LEU A 18 10.14 2.12 5.62
C LEU A 18 9.12 3.10 6.21
N PHE A 19 7.85 2.72 6.23
CA PHE A 19 6.78 3.53 6.81
C PHE A 19 7.07 3.93 8.26
N MET A 20 7.40 2.97 9.12
CA MET A 20 7.69 3.22 10.54
C MET A 20 8.83 4.23 10.71
N ARG A 21 9.92 4.10 9.93
CA ARG A 21 11.03 5.08 9.98
C ARG A 21 10.58 6.47 9.56
N LEU A 22 9.80 6.58 8.48
CA LEU A 22 9.33 7.87 7.99
C LEU A 22 8.35 8.51 8.98
N TYR A 23 7.49 7.70 9.60
CA TYR A 23 6.56 8.14 10.65
C TYR A 23 7.32 8.68 11.86
N GLU A 24 8.32 7.94 12.36
CA GLU A 24 9.21 8.38 13.45
C GLU A 24 9.92 9.70 13.12
N GLN A 25 10.46 9.81 11.90
CA GLN A 25 11.14 11.04 11.46
C GLN A 25 10.21 12.25 11.41
N ARG A 26 8.96 12.04 11.00
CA ARG A 26 7.98 13.12 10.83
C ARG A 26 7.33 13.57 12.13
N PHE A 27 6.98 12.63 13.01
CA PHE A 27 6.19 12.92 14.21
C PHE A 27 6.99 12.81 15.51
N GLY A 28 8.20 12.26 15.47
CA GLY A 28 9.03 12.04 16.67
C GLY A 28 8.49 10.96 17.61
N ILE A 29 7.50 10.17 17.18
CA ILE A 29 6.89 9.10 17.97
C ILE A 29 7.47 7.77 17.52
N GLU A 30 8.04 7.02 18.46
CA GLU A 30 8.68 5.74 18.15
C GLU A 30 7.68 4.67 17.72
N MET A 31 8.04 3.97 16.65
CA MET A 31 7.38 2.78 16.15
C MET A 31 8.37 1.63 16.21
N ARG A 32 8.21 0.75 17.20
CA ARG A 32 9.17 -0.32 17.49
C ARG A 32 8.57 -1.68 17.18
N HIS A 33 9.46 -2.69 17.12
CA HIS A 33 9.09 -4.11 17.27
C HIS A 33 8.19 -4.67 16.14
N ILE A 34 8.80 -5.21 15.07
CA ILE A 34 8.06 -5.71 13.90
C ILE A 34 7.89 -7.23 13.98
N TRP A 35 6.63 -7.68 14.03
CA TRP A 35 6.26 -9.09 14.06
C TRP A 35 5.38 -9.44 12.86
N HIS A 36 5.59 -10.63 12.27
CA HIS A 36 4.65 -11.17 11.29
C HIS A 36 3.54 -11.95 12.01
N ASN A 37 2.28 -11.74 11.62
CA ASN A 37 1.15 -12.46 12.22
C ASN A 37 0.70 -13.65 11.37
N GLU A 38 0.60 -14.83 12.00
CA GLU A 38 -0.13 -16.00 11.49
C GLU A 38 -1.11 -16.49 12.58
N PRO A 39 -2.30 -17.06 12.24
CA PRO A 39 -2.86 -17.31 10.91
C PRO A 39 -3.92 -16.27 10.46
N LYS A 40 -4.32 -15.33 11.33
CA LYS A 40 -5.24 -14.24 10.97
C LYS A 40 -4.52 -12.90 11.11
N LYS A 41 -4.33 -12.29 9.93
CA LYS A 41 -3.85 -10.93 9.64
C LYS A 41 -4.47 -9.89 10.58
N PRO A 42 -3.86 -8.72 10.77
CA PRO A 42 -3.04 -7.88 9.85
C PRO A 42 -1.60 -8.37 9.56
N ASP A 43 -1.02 -7.92 8.45
CA ASP A 43 0.26 -8.44 7.90
C ASP A 43 1.45 -8.32 8.88
N VAL A 44 1.50 -7.21 9.61
CA VAL A 44 2.56 -6.89 10.58
C VAL A 44 1.94 -6.31 11.85
N SER A 45 2.52 -6.62 13.01
CA SER A 45 2.26 -5.91 14.27
C SER A 45 3.47 -5.09 14.70
N CYS A 46 3.21 -3.94 15.32
CA CYS A 46 4.19 -3.07 15.94
C CYS A 46 3.67 -2.43 17.23
N TYR A 47 4.52 -1.67 17.90
CA TYR A 47 4.11 -0.80 19.01
C TYR A 47 4.27 0.65 18.61
N LEU A 48 3.22 1.44 18.82
CA LEU A 48 3.20 2.89 18.68
C LEU A 48 2.87 3.48 20.05
N ASP A 49 3.79 4.25 20.61
CA ASP A 49 3.65 4.87 21.95
C ASP A 49 3.27 3.85 23.07
N GLY A 50 3.84 2.65 22.99
CA GLY A 50 3.60 1.57 23.96
C GLY A 50 2.30 0.78 23.73
N GLU A 51 1.45 1.19 22.81
CA GLU A 51 0.24 0.45 22.42
C GLU A 51 0.48 -0.42 21.19
N ARG A 52 -0.20 -1.57 21.15
CA ARG A 52 -0.13 -2.44 19.98
C ARG A 52 -0.87 -1.79 18.82
N LEU A 53 -0.16 -1.64 17.70
CA LEU A 53 -0.70 -1.20 16.43
C LEU A 53 -0.41 -2.27 15.39
N ASP A 54 -1.42 -2.61 14.61
CA ASP A 54 -1.20 -3.48 13.49
C ASP A 54 -1.25 -2.78 12.13
N LEU A 55 -0.45 -3.26 11.18
CA LEU A 55 -0.31 -2.72 9.84
C LEU A 55 -0.76 -3.76 8.81
N GLU A 56 -1.74 -3.40 7.99
CA GLU A 56 -2.03 -4.07 6.72
C GLU A 56 -1.21 -3.37 5.62
N ILE A 57 -0.46 -4.13 4.86
CA ILE A 57 0.40 -3.60 3.79
C ILE A 57 -0.23 -3.90 2.43
N ALA A 58 -0.17 -2.93 1.53
CA ALA A 58 -0.49 -3.16 0.13
C ALA A 58 0.48 -2.41 -0.78
N HIS A 59 0.91 -3.09 -1.85
CA HIS A 59 1.74 -2.49 -2.88
C HIS A 59 0.84 -1.99 -4.01
N PHE A 60 1.00 -0.73 -4.35
CA PHE A 60 0.17 -0.03 -5.30
C PHE A 60 0.87 0.04 -6.66
N TYR A 61 0.47 -0.86 -7.55
CA TYR A 61 1.04 -1.00 -8.90
C TYR A 61 0.17 -0.38 -10.01
N GLY A 62 -1.09 -0.11 -9.70
CA GLY A 62 -2.08 0.38 -10.67
C GLY A 62 -3.00 -0.70 -11.20
N SER A 63 -2.55 -1.50 -12.15
CA SER A 63 -3.27 -2.67 -12.64
C SER A 63 -2.54 -3.98 -12.30
N GLU A 64 -3.24 -5.12 -12.45
CA GLU A 64 -2.60 -6.43 -12.30
C GLU A 64 -1.53 -6.65 -13.39
N GLU A 65 -1.80 -6.20 -14.62
CA GLU A 65 -0.84 -6.25 -15.72
C GLU A 65 0.40 -5.40 -15.44
N GLU A 66 0.24 -4.19 -14.91
CA GLU A 66 1.35 -3.34 -14.47
C GLU A 66 2.14 -4.02 -13.35
N ALA A 67 1.45 -4.61 -12.36
CA ALA A 67 2.10 -5.33 -11.26
C ALA A 67 2.97 -6.49 -11.76
N GLN A 68 2.49 -7.26 -12.73
CA GLN A 68 3.23 -8.39 -13.29
C GLN A 68 4.44 -7.93 -14.11
N LEU A 69 4.30 -6.86 -14.89
CA LEU A 69 5.39 -6.27 -15.65
C LEU A 69 6.48 -5.72 -14.71
N ILE A 70 6.10 -4.96 -13.69
CA ILE A 70 7.01 -4.37 -12.70
C ILE A 70 7.75 -5.47 -11.91
N GLN A 71 7.09 -6.59 -11.62
CA GLN A 71 7.70 -7.76 -10.98
C GLN A 71 8.53 -8.63 -11.95
N GLY A 72 8.72 -8.23 -13.21
CA GLY A 72 9.53 -8.96 -14.18
C GLY A 72 8.95 -10.32 -14.59
N ARG A 73 7.64 -10.52 -14.48
CA ARG A 73 6.97 -11.77 -14.88
C ARG A 73 6.72 -11.80 -16.38
N GLU A 74 6.61 -13.01 -16.95
CA GLU A 74 6.32 -13.17 -18.38
C GLU A 74 4.98 -12.54 -18.76
N VAL A 75 5.03 -11.68 -19.78
CA VAL A 75 3.88 -10.95 -20.30
C VAL A 75 3.44 -11.57 -21.61
N THR A 76 2.17 -11.93 -21.72
CA THR A 76 1.58 -12.44 -22.97
C THR A 76 1.21 -11.29 -23.90
N ILE A 77 1.10 -11.55 -25.20
CA ILE A 77 0.68 -10.54 -26.20
C ILE A 77 -0.64 -9.86 -25.79
N ARG A 78 -1.62 -10.63 -25.28
CA ARG A 78 -2.89 -10.08 -24.79
C ARG A 78 -2.72 -9.06 -23.65
N LYS A 79 -1.75 -9.28 -22.74
CA LYS A 79 -1.45 -8.34 -21.66
C LYS A 79 -0.75 -7.09 -22.19
N LEU A 80 0.13 -7.22 -23.19
CA LEU A 80 0.74 -6.07 -23.87
C LEU A 80 -0.33 -5.20 -24.56
N GLU A 81 -1.35 -5.80 -25.17
CA GLU A 81 -2.48 -5.04 -25.73
C GLU A 81 -3.28 -4.30 -24.65
N THR A 82 -3.51 -4.93 -23.48
CA THR A 82 -4.14 -4.25 -22.34
C THR A 82 -3.30 -3.09 -21.84
N LEU A 83 -1.99 -3.29 -21.65
CA LEU A 83 -1.06 -2.22 -21.26
C LEU A 83 -1.04 -1.08 -22.29
N HIS A 84 -1.07 -1.40 -23.58
CA HIS A 84 -1.12 -0.39 -24.64
C HIS A 84 -2.43 0.42 -24.60
N ARG A 85 -3.57 -0.21 -24.30
CA ARG A 85 -4.83 0.52 -24.08
C ARG A 85 -4.75 1.48 -22.90
N LEU A 86 -4.05 1.11 -21.83
CA LEU A 86 -3.88 1.95 -20.65
C LEU A 86 -3.06 3.23 -20.93
N ILE A 87 -2.19 3.23 -21.93
CA ILE A 87 -1.43 4.43 -22.34
C ILE A 87 -2.37 5.56 -22.80
N ASN A 88 -3.53 5.22 -23.38
CA ASN A 88 -4.50 6.21 -23.87
C ASN A 88 -5.43 6.76 -22.77
N VAL A 89 -5.36 6.22 -21.54
CA VAL A 89 -6.16 6.69 -20.41
C VAL A 89 -5.34 7.74 -19.64
N PRO A 90 -5.94 8.91 -19.30
CA PRO A 90 -5.27 9.91 -18.47
C PRO A 90 -4.69 9.31 -17.19
N VAL A 91 -3.46 9.71 -16.85
CA VAL A 91 -2.71 9.17 -15.70
C VAL A 91 -3.50 9.30 -14.40
N ASP A 92 -4.15 10.45 -14.20
CA ASP A 92 -4.99 10.75 -13.03
C ASP A 92 -6.16 9.78 -12.89
N HIS A 93 -6.87 9.48 -13.99
CA HIS A 93 -7.96 8.52 -13.98
C HIS A 93 -7.47 7.10 -13.68
N ARG A 94 -6.31 6.71 -14.21
CA ARG A 94 -5.72 5.39 -13.89
C ARG A 94 -5.35 5.29 -12.42
N LEU A 95 -4.71 6.33 -11.89
CA LEU A 95 -4.33 6.44 -10.49
C LEU A 95 -5.55 6.32 -9.57
N LEU A 96 -6.58 7.14 -9.81
CA LEU A 96 -7.80 7.17 -9.02
C LEU A 96 -8.57 5.85 -9.07
N ASN A 97 -8.72 5.26 -10.26
CA ASN A 97 -9.40 3.99 -10.42
C ASN A 97 -8.69 2.87 -9.65
N ALA A 98 -7.36 2.80 -9.77
CA ALA A 98 -6.56 1.82 -9.06
C ALA A 98 -6.66 2.01 -7.55
N LEU A 99 -6.57 3.26 -7.07
CA LEU A 99 -6.59 3.58 -5.65
C LEU A 99 -7.95 3.27 -5.03
N ASN A 100 -9.05 3.66 -5.69
CA ASN A 100 -10.40 3.34 -5.22
C ASN A 100 -10.63 1.81 -5.23
N THR A 101 -10.12 1.11 -6.23
CA THR A 101 -10.24 -0.37 -6.31
C THR A 101 -9.52 -1.07 -5.17
N ILE A 102 -8.28 -0.67 -4.86
CA ILE A 102 -7.52 -1.29 -3.77
C ILE A 102 -8.14 -0.97 -2.41
N LEU A 103 -8.62 0.26 -2.21
CA LEU A 103 -9.30 0.67 -0.98
C LEU A 103 -10.60 -0.11 -0.78
N ALA A 104 -11.43 -0.27 -1.82
CA ALA A 104 -12.66 -1.07 -1.76
C ALA A 104 -12.37 -2.53 -1.35
N ASN A 105 -11.40 -3.17 -2.00
CA ASN A 105 -11.02 -4.56 -1.70
C ASN A 105 -10.47 -4.75 -0.27
N LYS A 106 -9.82 -3.71 0.28
CA LYS A 106 -9.28 -3.73 1.64
C LYS A 106 -10.33 -3.39 2.70
N ALA A 107 -11.30 -2.54 2.37
CA ALA A 107 -12.41 -2.20 3.27
C ALA A 107 -13.30 -3.41 3.62
N GLU A 108 -13.41 -4.39 2.72
CA GLU A 108 -14.16 -5.63 2.95
C GLU A 108 -13.46 -6.61 3.92
N LYS A 109 -12.25 -6.29 4.41
CA LYS A 109 -11.52 -7.15 5.34
C LYS A 109 -12.04 -7.02 6.77
N SER A 110 -11.83 -8.07 7.55
CA SER A 110 -12.12 -8.08 8.98
C SER A 110 -10.94 -8.63 9.75
N TYR A 111 -10.58 -7.94 10.82
CA TYR A 111 -9.43 -8.24 11.66
C TYR A 111 -9.91 -8.51 13.10
N HIS A 112 -9.13 -9.23 13.89
CA HIS A 112 -9.41 -9.44 15.33
C HIS A 112 -8.71 -8.39 16.21
N SER A 113 -8.01 -7.44 15.57
CA SER A 113 -7.30 -6.36 16.24
C SER A 113 -8.18 -5.14 16.38
N GLU A 114 -7.96 -4.40 17.47
CA GLU A 114 -8.69 -3.17 17.78
C GLU A 114 -8.12 -1.96 17.02
N ARG A 115 -6.84 -2.01 16.64
CA ARG A 115 -6.13 -0.90 15.98
C ARG A 115 -5.39 -1.39 14.74
N VAL A 116 -5.92 -1.06 13.57
CA VAL A 116 -5.34 -1.46 12.28
C VAL A 116 -5.15 -0.24 11.39
N TRP A 117 -3.94 -0.03 10.90
CA TRP A 117 -3.65 0.96 9.87
C TRP A 117 -3.39 0.28 8.53
N LEU A 118 -3.85 0.89 7.44
CA LEU A 118 -3.52 0.47 6.09
C LEU A 118 -2.36 1.30 5.56
N VAL A 119 -1.30 0.65 5.10
CA VAL A 119 -0.15 1.31 4.47
C VAL A 119 -0.07 0.89 3.00
N LEU A 120 -0.29 1.86 2.11
CA LEU A 120 -0.17 1.72 0.67
C LEU A 120 1.21 2.19 0.23
N GLN A 121 2.06 1.29 -0.27
CA GLN A 121 3.36 1.67 -0.83
C GLN A 121 3.25 1.81 -2.34
N ASN A 122 3.62 2.98 -2.88
CA ASN A 122 3.70 3.18 -4.31
C ASN A 122 4.79 2.30 -4.92
N ALA A 123 4.38 1.39 -5.79
CA ALA A 123 5.29 0.54 -6.55
C ALA A 123 5.23 0.83 -8.05
N ASN A 124 4.43 1.83 -8.48
CA ASN A 124 4.35 2.24 -9.88
C ASN A 124 5.27 3.46 -10.13
N PRO A 125 6.32 3.31 -10.96
CA PRO A 125 7.26 4.41 -11.23
C PRO A 125 6.66 5.55 -12.06
N LEU A 126 5.48 5.36 -12.67
CA LEU A 126 4.80 6.40 -13.46
C LEU A 126 4.03 7.39 -12.59
N TRP A 127 3.87 7.12 -11.31
CA TRP A 127 3.12 7.95 -10.39
C TRP A 127 4.04 8.57 -9.39
N SER A 128 4.05 9.90 -9.36
CA SER A 128 4.72 10.67 -8.34
C SER A 128 3.77 10.93 -7.17
N ARG A 129 4.36 11.33 -6.05
CA ARG A 129 3.60 11.86 -4.92
C ARG A 129 2.72 13.05 -5.32
N SER A 130 3.23 13.95 -6.16
CA SER A 130 2.49 15.14 -6.59
C SER A 130 1.21 14.78 -7.35
N ASP A 131 1.26 13.73 -8.16
CA ASP A 131 0.07 13.22 -8.87
C ASP A 131 -0.97 12.71 -7.87
N LEU A 132 -0.54 12.02 -6.81
CA LEU A 132 -1.43 11.57 -5.75
C LEU A 132 -2.03 12.74 -4.99
N GLU A 133 -1.22 13.68 -4.51
CA GLU A 133 -1.66 14.87 -3.77
C GLU A 133 -2.68 15.69 -4.57
N ALA A 134 -2.44 15.87 -5.87
CA ALA A 134 -3.35 16.58 -6.76
C ALA A 134 -4.71 15.89 -6.89
N ASN A 135 -4.76 14.56 -6.77
CA ASN A 135 -5.97 13.75 -6.97
C ASN A 135 -6.61 13.25 -5.67
N LEU A 136 -5.99 13.46 -4.49
CA LEU A 136 -6.48 12.97 -3.20
C LEU A 136 -7.95 13.32 -2.92
N HIS A 137 -8.36 14.53 -3.30
CA HIS A 137 -9.72 15.02 -3.08
C HIS A 137 -10.80 14.25 -3.85
N GLN A 138 -10.42 13.39 -4.81
CA GLN A 138 -11.33 12.53 -5.59
C GLN A 138 -11.30 11.08 -5.11
N VAL A 139 -10.46 10.75 -4.13
CA VAL A 139 -10.37 9.39 -3.57
C VAL A 139 -11.62 9.11 -2.76
N THR A 140 -12.28 8.00 -3.08
CA THR A 140 -13.52 7.59 -2.41
C THR A 140 -13.23 6.44 -1.49
N LEU A 141 -13.35 6.69 -0.19
CA LEU A 141 -13.26 5.66 0.84
C LEU A 141 -14.66 5.08 1.13
N PRO A 142 -14.81 3.74 1.17
CA PRO A 142 -16.07 3.14 1.62
C PRO A 142 -16.41 3.57 3.05
N GLY A 143 -17.66 3.96 3.32
CA GLY A 143 -18.06 4.49 4.63
C GLY A 143 -17.90 3.53 5.81
N ALA A 144 -17.75 2.22 5.54
CA ALA A 144 -17.40 1.22 6.53
C ALA A 144 -16.11 0.50 6.10
N HIS A 145 -15.08 0.58 6.94
CA HIS A 145 -13.82 -0.14 6.78
C HIS A 145 -13.16 -0.38 8.14
N PRO A 146 -12.26 -1.37 8.28
CA PRO A 146 -11.68 -1.72 9.58
C PRO A 146 -10.48 -0.86 9.98
N PHE A 147 -10.06 0.09 9.15
CA PHE A 147 -8.85 0.87 9.37
C PHE A 147 -9.10 2.12 10.20
N GLU A 148 -8.26 2.34 11.22
CA GLU A 148 -8.21 3.56 12.03
C GLU A 148 -7.55 4.69 11.23
N GLU A 149 -6.45 4.40 10.53
CA GLU A 149 -5.77 5.33 9.63
C GLU A 149 -5.36 4.64 8.32
N ILE A 150 -5.28 5.43 7.26
CA ILE A 150 -4.79 4.97 5.96
C ILE A 150 -3.65 5.89 5.53
N TRP A 151 -2.53 5.29 5.19
CA TRP A 151 -1.30 5.97 4.83
C TRP A 151 -0.82 5.55 3.45
N PHE A 152 -0.14 6.46 2.77
CA PHE A 152 0.50 6.23 1.50
C PHE A 152 1.99 6.57 1.61
N VAL A 153 2.84 5.71 1.05
CA VAL A 153 4.30 5.89 0.96
C VAL A 153 4.65 6.19 -0.50
N GLY A 154 5.24 7.36 -0.74
CA GLY A 154 5.40 7.95 -2.08
C GLY A 154 6.25 7.15 -3.07
N ASP A 155 7.23 6.39 -2.60
CA ASP A 155 8.07 5.53 -3.43
C ASP A 155 8.61 4.32 -2.64
N MET A 156 9.33 3.45 -3.36
CA MET A 156 10.02 2.29 -2.80
C MET A 156 11.37 2.67 -2.15
N GLU A 157 11.82 3.91 -2.30
CA GLU A 157 13.11 4.40 -1.80
C GLU A 157 12.96 5.08 -0.43
N ARG A 158 14.11 5.38 0.21
CA ARG A 158 14.13 6.02 1.55
C ARG A 158 13.95 7.53 1.51
N SER A 159 13.73 8.09 0.33
CA SER A 159 13.66 9.55 0.12
C SER A 159 12.24 10.09 0.11
N SER A 160 11.23 9.21 0.00
CA SER A 160 9.84 9.63 0.04
C SER A 160 9.34 9.88 1.45
N ASP A 161 8.55 10.94 1.60
CA ASP A 161 7.73 11.22 2.78
C ASP A 161 6.38 10.49 2.67
N ILE A 162 5.71 10.33 3.81
CA ILE A 162 4.41 9.65 3.93
C ILE A 162 3.26 10.64 3.74
N LEU A 163 2.10 10.14 3.34
CA LEU A 163 0.89 10.94 3.17
C LEU A 163 -0.27 10.23 3.86
N ARG A 164 -1.00 10.94 4.73
CA ARG A 164 -2.20 10.40 5.37
C ARG A 164 -3.39 10.56 4.43
N LEU A 165 -4.06 9.46 4.10
CA LEU A 165 -5.28 9.41 3.30
C LEU A 165 -6.56 9.41 4.15
N PHE A 166 -6.46 8.90 5.37
CA PHE A 166 -7.56 8.81 6.34
C PHE A 166 -7.02 8.83 7.79
N PRO A 167 -7.72 9.44 8.76
CA PRO A 167 -8.88 10.30 8.55
C PRO A 167 -8.54 11.54 7.72
#